data_AF-R5EDY1-F1
#
_entry.id   AF-R5EDY1-F1
#
_cell.length_a   1.000
_cell.length_b   1.000
_cell.length_c   1.000
_cell.angle_alpha   90.00
_cell.angle_beta   90.00
_cell.angle_gamma   90.00
#
_symmetry.space_group_name_H-M   'P 1'
#
loop_
_entity.id
_entity.type
_entity.pdbx_description
1 polymer ?
#
loop_
_entity_poly.entity_id
_entity_poly.type
_entity_poly.pdbx_seq_one_letter_code
_entity_poly.pdbx_strand_id
1 'polypeptide(L)'
;MKTYFEKGYIPERPTLQDMVEVMLRHARMMVQYKGEFTGIHEMRKHVAWYTGGYPNSSKLRDEVNHVESMEELEQLLRSWQRHQ
;
A
#
# COMPACT_ATOMS: atom_id res chain seq x y z
N MET A 1 -3.10 0.85 20.04
CA MET A 1 -3.71 1.18 21.36
C MET A 1 -4.16 -0.06 22.13
N LYS A 2 -4.87 -1.01 21.51
CA LYS A 2 -5.31 -2.25 22.19
C LYS A 2 -4.20 -2.98 22.96
N THR A 3 -3.05 -3.21 22.31
CA THR A 3 -1.86 -3.84 22.92
C THR A 3 -1.24 -3.05 24.07
N TYR A 4 -1.29 -1.72 24.04
CA TYR A 4 -0.77 -0.89 25.12
C TYR A 4 -1.64 -1.01 26.38
N PHE A 5 -2.97 -0.96 26.23
CA PHE A 5 -3.90 -1.11 27.34
C PHE A 5 -3.93 -2.53 27.93
N GLU A 6 -3.63 -3.56 27.12
CA GLU A 6 -3.66 -4.96 27.56
C GLU A 6 -2.31 -5.48 28.08
N LYS A 7 -1.18 -5.03 27.51
CA LYS A 7 0.16 -5.60 27.74
C LYS A 7 1.21 -4.59 28.20
N GLY A 8 0.86 -3.31 28.30
CA GLY A 8 1.75 -2.27 28.81
C GLY A 8 2.89 -1.85 27.87
N TYR A 9 2.91 -2.30 26.60
CA TYR A 9 3.93 -1.88 25.63
C TYR A 9 3.34 -1.50 24.28
N ILE A 10 4.09 -0.68 23.55
CA ILE A 10 3.76 -0.22 22.20
C ILE A 10 4.52 -1.12 21.22
N PRO A 11 3.84 -1.83 20.31
CA PRO A 11 4.53 -2.64 19.31
C PRO A 11 5.35 -1.75 18.38
N GLU A 12 6.44 -2.31 17.86
CA GLU A 12 7.25 -1.63 16.87
C GLU A 12 6.40 -1.26 15.63
N ARG A 13 6.80 -0.16 14.98
CA ARG A 13 6.14 0.26 13.75
C ARG A 13 6.42 -0.80 12.66
N PRO A 14 5.43 -1.13 11.82
CA PRO A 14 5.64 -2.02 10.69
C PRO A 14 6.79 -1.53 9.81
N THR A 15 7.56 -2.47 9.27
CA THR A 15 8.61 -2.12 8.30
C THR A 15 7.98 -1.64 6.99
N LEU A 16 8.78 -1.01 6.14
CA LEU A 16 8.35 -0.66 4.78
C LEU A 16 7.89 -1.90 4.00
N GLN A 17 8.59 -3.03 4.19
CA GLN A 17 8.23 -4.31 3.56
C GLN A 17 6.86 -4.80 4.03
N ASP A 18 6.60 -4.78 5.35
CA ASP A 18 5.29 -5.17 5.89
C ASP A 18 4.17 -4.29 5.33
N MET A 19 4.44 -2.99 5.21
CA MET A 19 3.49 -2.02 4.67
C MET A 19 3.17 -2.31 3.19
N VAL A 20 4.18 -2.60 2.36
CA VAL A 20 3.99 -3.01 0.96
C VAL A 20 3.19 -4.29 0.84
N GLU A 21 3.50 -5.31 1.64
CA GLU A 21 2.75 -6.58 1.63
C GLU A 21 1.29 -6.38 2.08
N VAL A 22 1.03 -5.49 3.04
CA VAL A 22 -0.33 -5.09 3.43
C VAL A 22 -1.06 -4.40 2.29
N MET A 23 -0.41 -3.49 1.56
CA MET A 23 -1.01 -2.83 0.38
C MET A 23 -1.37 -3.85 -0.71
N LEU A 24 -0.46 -4.77 -1.03
CA LEU A 24 -0.70 -5.81 -2.04
C LEU A 24 -1.81 -6.76 -1.63
N ARG A 25 -1.88 -7.13 -0.35
CA ARG A 25 -2.99 -7.93 0.18
C ARG A 25 -4.32 -7.18 0.06
N HIS A 26 -4.35 -5.88 0.38
CA HIS A 26 -5.54 -5.05 0.23
C HIS A 26 -5.98 -4.99 -1.23
N ALA A 27 -5.05 -4.76 -2.16
CA ALA A 27 -5.34 -4.75 -3.58
C ALA A 27 -5.93 -6.07 -4.07
N ARG A 28 -5.35 -7.22 -3.69
CA ARG A 28 -5.89 -8.54 -4.05
C ARG A 28 -7.31 -8.74 -3.55
N MET A 29 -7.61 -8.31 -2.32
CA MET A 29 -8.99 -8.36 -1.80
C MET A 29 -9.92 -7.46 -2.63
N MET A 30 -9.50 -6.24 -2.92
CA MET A 30 -10.31 -5.30 -3.72
C MET A 30 -10.62 -5.86 -5.11
N VAL A 31 -9.63 -6.45 -5.78
CA VAL A 31 -9.78 -7.14 -7.06
C VAL A 31 -10.73 -8.34 -6.93
N GLN A 32 -10.58 -9.16 -5.89
CA GLN A 32 -11.44 -10.32 -5.65
C GLN A 32 -12.92 -9.93 -5.45
N TYR A 33 -13.19 -8.85 -4.70
CA TYR A 33 -14.57 -8.46 -4.36
C TYR A 33 -15.25 -7.57 -5.41
N LYS A 34 -14.48 -6.76 -6.15
CA LYS A 34 -15.02 -5.72 -7.04
C LYS A 34 -14.63 -5.89 -8.51
N GLY A 35 -13.80 -6.88 -8.82
CA GLY A 35 -13.16 -7.01 -10.13
C GLY A 35 -11.93 -6.12 -10.25
N GLU A 36 -11.07 -6.43 -11.22
CA GLU A 36 -9.75 -5.80 -11.35
C GLU A 36 -9.84 -4.30 -11.62
N PHE A 37 -10.61 -3.89 -12.62
CA PHE A 37 -10.75 -2.49 -13.00
C PHE A 37 -11.14 -1.61 -11.80
N THR A 38 -12.25 -1.93 -11.13
CA THR A 38 -12.73 -1.16 -9.97
C THR A 38 -11.79 -1.28 -8.77
N GLY A 39 -11.30 -2.49 -8.49
CA GLY A 39 -10.39 -2.74 -7.37
C GLY A 39 -9.11 -1.91 -7.46
N ILE A 40 -8.48 -1.90 -8.64
CA ILE A 40 -7.24 -1.14 -8.87
C ILE A 40 -7.49 0.36 -8.84
N HIS A 41 -8.54 0.87 -9.48
CA HIS A 41 -8.87 2.30 -9.45
C HIS A 41 -9.09 2.82 -8.03
N GLU A 42 -9.77 2.04 -7.19
CA GLU A 42 -9.93 2.39 -5.77
C GLU A 42 -8.62 2.25 -4.98
N MET A 43 -7.72 1.33 -5.34
CA MET A 43 -6.42 1.21 -4.68
C MET A 43 -5.51 2.42 -4.89
N ARG A 44 -5.65 3.18 -5.98
CA ARG A 44 -4.84 4.38 -6.28
C ARG A 44 -4.85 5.38 -5.11
N LYS A 45 -6.03 5.69 -4.56
CA LYS A 45 -6.17 6.56 -3.37
C LYS A 45 -5.61 5.92 -2.11
N HIS A 46 -5.75 4.60 -1.94
CA HIS A 46 -5.25 3.91 -0.76
C HIS A 46 -3.72 3.93 -0.72
N VAL A 47 -3.05 3.72 -1.85
CA VAL A 47 -1.58 3.81 -1.96
C VAL A 47 -1.09 5.20 -1.54
N ALA A 48 -1.79 6.27 -1.94
CA ALA A 48 -1.46 7.63 -1.50
C ALA A 48 -1.56 7.80 0.02
N TRP A 49 -2.55 7.17 0.67
CA TRP A 49 -2.71 7.22 2.14
C TRP A 49 -1.64 6.42 2.88
N TYR A 50 -1.28 5.23 2.37
CA TYR A 50 -0.24 4.39 2.98
C TYR A 50 1.15 5.02 2.92
N THR A 51 1.45 5.75 1.85
CA THR A 51 2.79 6.28 1.58
C THR A 51 2.96 7.75 1.97
N GLY A 52 1.92 8.37 2.55
CA GLY A 52 2.01 9.71 3.10
C GLY A 52 3.13 9.84 4.14
N GLY A 53 4.03 10.81 3.93
CA GLY A 53 5.17 11.06 4.82
C GLY A 53 6.44 10.29 4.47
N TYR A 54 6.42 9.41 3.45
CA TYR A 54 7.63 8.76 2.94
C TYR A 54 8.34 9.61 1.87
N PRO A 55 9.68 9.54 1.78
CA PRO A 55 10.43 10.13 0.67
C PRO A 55 9.92 9.63 -0.68
N ASN A 56 10.00 10.49 -1.71
CA ASN A 56 9.61 10.16 -3.08
C ASN A 56 8.14 9.69 -3.25
N SER A 57 7.28 9.89 -2.24
CA SER A 57 5.85 9.56 -2.30
C SER A 57 5.06 10.45 -3.25
N SER A 58 5.56 11.62 -3.65
CA SER A 58 4.96 12.41 -4.73
C SER A 58 5.02 11.67 -6.06
N LYS A 59 6.22 11.21 -6.46
CA LYS A 59 6.41 10.46 -7.70
C LYS A 59 5.58 9.17 -7.73
N LEU A 60 5.54 8.43 -6.62
CA LEU A 60 4.68 7.24 -6.51
C LEU A 60 3.20 7.58 -6.69
N ARG A 61 2.72 8.68 -6.09
CA ARG A 61 1.33 9.12 -6.24
C ARG A 61 0.98 9.49 -7.68
N ASP A 62 1.92 10.08 -8.41
CA ASP A 62 1.72 10.39 -9.82
C ASP A 62 1.67 9.10 -10.64
N GLU A 63 2.63 8.19 -10.43
CA GLU A 63 2.71 6.91 -11.17
C GLU A 63 1.53 5.98 -10.89
N VAL A 64 1.06 5.88 -9.64
CA VAL A 64 -0.03 4.95 -9.28
C VAL A 64 -1.36 5.33 -9.94
N ASN A 65 -1.54 6.61 -10.32
CA ASN A 65 -2.76 7.04 -11.00
C ASN A 65 -2.93 6.43 -12.40
N HIS A 66 -1.84 5.93 -12.98
CA HIS A 66 -1.81 5.32 -14.31
C HIS A 66 -1.85 3.78 -14.30
N VAL A 67 -1.85 3.17 -13.11
CA VAL A 67 -1.86 1.70 -12.96
C VAL A 67 -3.25 1.14 -13.25
N GLU A 68 -3.34 0.15 -14.14
CA GLU A 68 -4.60 -0.45 -14.61
C GLU A 68 -4.77 -1.92 -14.19
N SER A 69 -3.71 -2.58 -13.73
CA SER A 69 -3.75 -4.00 -13.30
C SER A 69 -3.12 -4.25 -11.94
N MET A 70 -3.43 -5.41 -11.36
CA MET A 70 -2.79 -5.87 -10.12
C MET A 70 -1.28 -6.07 -10.29
N GLU A 71 -0.86 -6.55 -11.46
CA GLU A 71 0.55 -6.78 -11.76
C GLU A 71 1.33 -5.46 -11.83
N GLU A 72 0.81 -4.46 -12.54
CA GLU A 72 1.42 -3.13 -12.61
C GLU A 72 1.52 -2.49 -11.22
N LEU A 73 0.48 -2.63 -10.39
CA LEU A 73 0.51 -2.14 -9.01
C LEU A 73 1.63 -2.80 -8.21
N GLU A 74 1.78 -4.13 -8.34
CA GLU A 74 2.83 -4.86 -7.66
C GLU A 74 4.23 -4.44 -8.11
N GLN A 75 4.44 -4.32 -9.41
CA GLN A 75 5.72 -3.87 -9.96
C GLN A 75 6.07 -2.46 -9.48
N LEU A 76 5.11 -1.53 -9.51
CA LEU A 76 5.27 -0.16 -9.04
C LEU A 76 5.67 -0.12 -7.56
N LEU A 77 4.91 -0.81 -6.69
CA LEU A 77 5.17 -0.80 -5.25
C LEU A 77 6.51 -1.44 -4.90
N ARG A 78 6.89 -2.54 -5.55
CA ARG A 78 8.20 -3.18 -5.34
C ARG A 78 9.35 -2.33 -5.88
N SER A 79 9.15 -1.64 -7.00
CA SER A 79 10.13 -0.69 -7.52
C SER A 79 10.35 0.45 -6.53
N TRP A 80 9.27 1.08 -6.08
CA TRP A 80 9.33 2.15 -5.08
C TRP A 80 10.02 1.67 -3.79
N GLN A 81 9.67 0.49 -3.28
CA GLN A 81 10.27 -0.10 -2.07
C GLN A 81 11.80 -0.22 -2.16
N ARG A 82 12.36 -0.58 -3.32
CA ARG A 82 13.81 -0.71 -3.51
C ARG A 82 14.55 0.63 -3.53
N HIS A 83 13.82 1.72 -3.75
CA HIS A 83 14.38 3.09 -3.84
C HIS A 83 14.04 3.94 -2.60
N GLN A 84 13.59 3.31 -1.51
CA GLN A 84 13.44 3.90 -0.19
C GLN A 84 14.67 3.58 0.67
#